data_AF-A0A2G5B2M8-F1
#
_entry.id   AF-A0A2G5B2M8-F1
#
_cell.length_a   1.000
_cell.length_b   1.000
_cell.length_c   1.000
_cell.angle_alpha   90.00
_cell.angle_beta   90.00
_cell.angle_gamma   90.00
#
_symmetry.space_group_name_H-M   'P 1'
#
loop_
_entity.id
_entity.type
_entity.pdbx_description
1 polymer ?
#
loop_
_entity_poly.entity_id
_entity_poly.type
_entity_poly.pdbx_seq_one_letter_code
_entity_poly.pdbx_strand_id
1 'polypeptide(L)'
;GREATADLFGEWQTELYRAPPVVDGRVPRNDYGRIDLFTSTMLPDGAAHVPDSNAKRVCQELGIDAVDAVTSFEFRRGTSTPVLQGVVIPHDSLELVKDALHDDRQGAKVRRLEKMEKRA
;
A
#
# COMPACT_ATOMS: atom_id res chain seq x y z
N GLY A 1 -19.68 -34.04 -4.56
CA GLY A 1 -18.89 -33.09 -5.38
C GLY A 1 -17.46 -33.57 -5.40
N ARG A 2 -16.73 -33.40 -6.51
CA ARG A 2 -15.30 -33.77 -6.52
C ARG A 2 -14.56 -32.99 -5.44
N GLU A 3 -13.80 -33.68 -4.60
CA GLU A 3 -12.83 -33.04 -3.72
C GLU A 3 -11.87 -32.21 -4.54
N ALA A 4 -11.63 -30.98 -4.12
CA ALA A 4 -10.63 -30.13 -4.73
C ALA A 4 -9.25 -30.64 -4.30
N THR A 5 -8.45 -31.08 -5.26
CA THR A 5 -7.04 -31.42 -5.06
C THR A 5 -6.16 -30.25 -5.47
N ALA A 6 -5.07 -30.02 -4.75
CA ALA A 6 -4.07 -29.01 -5.08
C ALA A 6 -2.70 -29.66 -5.26
N ASP A 7 -1.95 -29.22 -6.25
CA ASP A 7 -0.57 -29.66 -6.46
C ASP A 7 0.34 -29.07 -5.38
N LEU A 8 1.35 -29.84 -4.97
CA LEU A 8 2.35 -29.43 -3.99
C LEU A 8 3.72 -29.38 -4.67
N PHE A 9 4.49 -28.34 -4.37
CA PHE A 9 5.80 -28.09 -4.97
C PHE A 9 6.86 -27.94 -3.88
N GLY A 10 8.06 -28.44 -4.13
CA GLY A 10 9.24 -28.18 -3.29
C GLY A 10 9.87 -26.83 -3.60
N GLU A 11 10.65 -26.29 -2.66
CA GLU A 11 11.35 -25.00 -2.83
C GLU A 11 12.27 -24.98 -4.06
N TRP A 12 12.89 -26.10 -4.41
CA TRP A 12 13.71 -26.25 -5.62
C TRP A 12 12.94 -26.10 -6.95
N GLN A 13 11.61 -26.08 -6.89
CA GLN A 13 10.72 -25.85 -8.03
C GLN A 13 10.18 -24.42 -8.06
N THR A 14 10.56 -23.57 -7.09
CA THR A 14 10.12 -22.17 -7.03
C THR A 14 11.26 -21.22 -7.37
N GLU A 15 10.87 -20.01 -7.73
CA GLU A 15 11.80 -18.89 -7.92
C GLU A 15 11.28 -17.67 -7.16
N LEU A 16 12.20 -16.77 -6.81
CA LEU A 16 11.82 -15.53 -6.15
C LEU A 16 11.05 -14.65 -7.13
N TYR A 17 9.80 -14.34 -6.79
CA TYR A 17 8.97 -13.43 -7.57
C TYR A 17 9.61 -12.03 -7.66
N ARG A 18 9.65 -11.48 -8.88
CA ARG A 18 10.00 -10.07 -9.15
C ARG A 18 8.81 -9.38 -9.79
N ALA A 19 8.32 -8.32 -9.15
CA ALA A 19 7.24 -7.53 -9.69
C ALA A 19 7.70 -6.74 -10.94
N PRO A 20 6.80 -6.44 -11.90
CA PRO A 20 7.10 -5.51 -12.98
C PRO A 20 7.56 -4.16 -12.41
N PRO A 21 8.58 -3.50 -12.98
CA PRO A 21 9.09 -2.23 -12.45
C PRO A 21 8.09 -1.08 -12.64
N VAL A 22 8.33 0.01 -11.93
CA VAL A 22 7.64 1.29 -12.19
C VAL A 22 8.05 1.83 -13.56
N VAL A 23 7.08 2.17 -14.40
CA VAL A 23 7.31 2.73 -15.74
C VAL A 23 6.54 4.05 -15.87
N ASP A 24 7.20 5.11 -16.32
CA ASP A 24 6.64 6.46 -16.48
C ASP A 24 5.93 6.98 -15.22
N GLY A 25 6.51 6.68 -14.05
CA GLY A 25 5.94 7.05 -12.75
C GLY A 25 4.63 6.32 -12.41
N ARG A 26 4.32 5.20 -13.08
CA ARG A 26 3.14 4.38 -12.79
C ARG A 26 3.51 3.07 -12.10
N VAL A 27 2.85 2.81 -10.98
CA VAL A 27 3.03 1.59 -10.20
C VAL A 27 2.19 0.46 -10.82
N PRO A 28 2.72 -0.77 -10.95
CA PRO A 28 1.95 -1.92 -11.44
C PRO A 28 0.77 -2.23 -10.53
N ARG A 29 -0.30 -2.76 -11.12
CA ARG A 29 -1.56 -3.10 -10.42
C ARG A 29 -2.00 -4.50 -10.82
N ASN A 30 -2.55 -5.25 -9.86
CA ASN A 30 -3.31 -6.47 -10.10
C ASN A 30 -4.71 -6.15 -10.65
N ASP A 31 -5.50 -7.17 -10.95
CA ASP A 31 -6.85 -7.05 -11.52
C ASP A 31 -7.84 -6.28 -10.65
N TYR A 32 -7.52 -6.10 -9.36
CA TYR A 32 -8.32 -5.30 -8.41
C TYR A 32 -7.88 -3.84 -8.33
N GLY A 33 -6.91 -3.42 -9.14
CA GLY A 33 -6.35 -2.07 -9.12
C GLY A 33 -5.44 -1.79 -7.91
N ARG A 34 -4.95 -2.85 -7.25
CA ARG A 34 -4.08 -2.79 -6.05
C ARG A 34 -2.72 -3.41 -6.35
N ILE A 35 -1.80 -3.40 -5.38
CA ILE A 35 -0.55 -4.15 -5.49
C ILE A 35 -0.43 -5.14 -4.33
N ASP A 36 -0.04 -6.37 -4.66
CA ASP A 36 0.21 -7.42 -3.68
C ASP A 36 1.64 -7.27 -3.16
N LEU A 37 1.79 -7.01 -1.86
CA LEU A 37 3.06 -6.72 -1.19
C LEU A 37 3.16 -7.53 0.11
N PHE A 38 3.21 -8.86 -0.02
CA PHE A 38 3.27 -9.78 1.12
C PHE A 38 4.66 -9.86 1.76
N THR A 39 5.70 -9.56 0.98
CA THR A 39 7.10 -9.50 1.44
C THR A 39 7.79 -8.28 0.83
N SER A 40 8.92 -7.89 1.41
CA SER A 40 9.73 -6.77 0.90
C SER A 40 10.27 -7.02 -0.51
N THR A 41 10.47 -8.28 -0.90
CA THR A 41 10.96 -8.66 -2.24
C THR A 41 9.92 -8.49 -3.34
N MET A 42 8.64 -8.32 -2.99
CA MET A 42 7.57 -8.04 -3.96
C MET A 42 7.48 -6.55 -4.32
N LEU A 43 8.23 -5.68 -3.64
CA LEU A 43 8.27 -4.25 -3.98
C LEU A 43 8.87 -4.07 -5.38
N PRO A 44 8.16 -3.40 -6.32
CA PRO A 44 8.69 -3.14 -7.65
C PRO A 44 9.98 -2.32 -7.61
N ASP A 45 10.87 -2.60 -8.56
CA ASP A 45 12.01 -1.73 -8.81
C ASP A 45 11.51 -0.32 -9.19
N GLY A 46 12.12 0.71 -8.60
CA GLY A 46 11.70 2.10 -8.77
C GLY A 46 10.46 2.51 -7.96
N ALA A 47 9.96 1.66 -7.05
CA ALA A 47 8.88 1.99 -6.14
C ALA A 47 9.34 2.22 -4.68
N ALA A 48 8.47 2.84 -3.89
CA ALA A 48 8.61 2.94 -2.45
C ALA A 48 7.27 2.61 -1.77
N HIS A 49 7.33 1.87 -0.66
CA HIS A 49 6.17 1.59 0.19
C HIS A 49 6.06 2.63 1.31
N VAL A 50 4.89 3.26 1.42
CA VAL A 50 4.56 4.25 2.43
C VAL A 50 3.43 3.70 3.32
N PRO A 51 3.74 3.10 4.49
CA PRO A 51 2.77 2.45 5.36
C PRO A 51 2.01 3.47 6.23
N ASP A 52 1.31 4.41 5.61
CA ASP A 52 0.49 5.42 6.29
C ASP A 52 -0.92 5.48 5.69
N SER A 53 -1.95 5.53 6.55
CA SER A 53 -3.36 5.53 6.14
C SER A 53 -3.80 6.78 5.37
N ASN A 54 -3.12 7.91 5.59
CA ASN A 54 -3.37 9.17 4.91
C ASN A 54 -2.55 9.32 3.62
N ALA A 55 -1.53 8.47 3.41
CA ALA A 55 -0.63 8.56 2.26
C ALA A 55 -1.38 8.60 0.93
N LYS A 56 -2.43 7.79 0.77
CA LYS A 56 -3.26 7.79 -0.45
C LYS A 56 -3.85 9.16 -0.76
N ARG A 57 -4.45 9.81 0.24
CA ARG A 57 -5.05 11.14 0.09
C ARG A 57 -3.99 12.18 -0.22
N VAL A 58 -2.87 12.16 0.51
CA VAL A 58 -1.76 13.10 0.29
C VAL A 58 -1.18 12.94 -1.12
N CYS A 59 -0.97 11.72 -1.60
CA CYS A 59 -0.50 11.48 -2.97
C CYS A 59 -1.50 11.99 -4.02
N GLN A 60 -2.80 11.83 -3.78
CA GLN A 60 -3.84 12.37 -4.67
C GLN A 60 -3.81 13.91 -4.74
N GLU A 61 -3.62 14.58 -3.60
CA GLU A 61 -3.48 16.04 -3.53
C GLU A 61 -2.23 16.54 -4.28
N LEU A 62 -1.16 15.74 -4.28
CA LEU A 62 0.10 16.02 -4.97
C LEU A 62 0.11 15.59 -6.44
N GLY A 63 -0.92 14.88 -6.93
CA GLY A 63 -0.95 14.34 -8.29
C GLY A 63 0.03 13.19 -8.54
N ILE A 64 0.41 12.45 -7.50
CA ILE A 64 1.38 11.35 -7.55
C ILE A 64 0.64 10.01 -7.68
N ASP A 65 1.13 9.12 -8.56
CA ASP A 65 0.57 7.77 -8.68
C ASP A 65 0.75 6.99 -7.38
N ALA A 66 -0.35 6.51 -6.81
CA ALA A 66 -0.35 5.76 -5.56
C ALA A 66 -1.33 4.59 -5.64
N VAL A 67 -0.87 3.41 -5.24
CA VAL A 67 -1.62 2.16 -5.29
C VAL A 67 -1.70 1.55 -3.90
N ASP A 68 -2.88 1.11 -3.47
CA ASP A 68 -3.04 0.48 -2.15
C ASP A 68 -2.23 -0.82 -2.07
N ALA A 69 -1.44 -0.96 -1.00
CA ALA A 69 -0.64 -2.16 -0.76
C ALA A 69 -1.44 -3.20 0.04
N VAL A 70 -1.71 -4.36 -0.57
CA VAL A 70 -2.27 -5.52 0.12
C VAL A 70 -1.13 -6.29 0.77
N THR A 71 -1.06 -6.27 2.10
CA THR A 71 0.05 -6.90 2.84
C THR A 71 -0.31 -8.22 3.49
N SER A 72 -1.60 -8.49 3.71
CA SER A 72 -2.09 -9.76 4.25
C SER A 72 -3.59 -9.92 4.01
N PHE A 73 -4.16 -11.02 4.49
CA PHE A 73 -5.60 -11.28 4.49
C PHE A 73 -6.07 -11.63 5.91
N GLU A 74 -7.19 -11.05 6.31
CA GLU A 74 -7.87 -11.39 7.54
C GLU A 74 -9.02 -12.38 7.24
N PHE A 75 -8.98 -13.53 7.91
CA PHE A 75 -9.99 -14.57 7.77
C PHE A 75 -10.94 -14.56 8.97
N ARG A 76 -12.19 -14.15 8.74
CA ARG A 76 -13.24 -14.11 9.79
C ARG A 76 -14.54 -14.66 9.26
N ARG A 77 -15.18 -15.55 10.03
CA ARG A 77 -16.52 -16.12 9.73
C ARG A 77 -16.64 -16.66 8.29
N GLY A 78 -15.60 -17.33 7.78
CA GLY A 78 -15.58 -17.89 6.43
C GLY A 78 -15.38 -16.85 5.30
N THR A 79 -15.12 -15.58 5.63
CA THR A 79 -14.78 -14.53 4.65
C THR A 79 -13.31 -14.18 4.76
N SER A 80 -12.66 -13.97 3.61
CA SER A 80 -11.29 -13.46 3.50
C SER A 80 -11.32 -12.00 3.06
N THR A 81 -10.79 -11.10 3.89
CA THR A 81 -10.74 -9.66 3.61
C THR A 81 -9.29 -9.20 3.46
N PRO A 82 -8.92 -8.51 2.37
CA PRO A 82 -7.57 -8.00 2.20
C PRO A 82 -7.26 -6.90 3.21
N VAL A 83 -6.09 -6.98 3.84
CA VAL A 83 -5.55 -5.96 4.73
C VAL A 83 -4.72 -4.99 3.91
N LEU A 84 -5.17 -3.73 3.85
CA LEU A 84 -4.48 -2.65 3.16
C LEU A 84 -3.61 -1.90 4.14
N GLN A 85 -2.31 -1.79 3.85
CA GLN A 85 -1.36 -1.06 4.70
C GLN A 85 -0.64 0.00 3.88
N GLY A 86 -1.22 1.20 3.84
CA GLY A 86 -0.66 2.33 3.12
C GLY A 86 -0.65 2.13 1.60
N VAL A 87 0.31 2.76 0.93
CA VAL A 87 0.39 2.80 -0.55
C VAL A 87 1.80 2.52 -1.06
N VAL A 88 1.90 2.06 -2.30
CA VAL A 88 3.13 2.04 -3.09
C VAL A 88 3.09 3.19 -4.08
N ILE A 89 4.21 3.93 -4.18
CA ILE A 89 4.40 5.10 -5.04
C ILE A 89 5.71 4.97 -5.84
N PRO A 90 5.92 5.77 -6.89
CA PRO A 90 7.25 5.95 -7.49
C PRO A 90 8.28 6.41 -6.46
N HIS A 91 9.49 5.85 -6.52
CA HIS A 91 10.55 6.12 -5.54
C HIS A 91 10.93 7.61 -5.47
N ASP A 92 11.02 8.27 -6.63
CA ASP A 92 11.41 9.68 -6.74
C ASP A 92 10.45 10.64 -6.00
N SER A 93 9.22 10.20 -5.77
CA SER A 93 8.18 10.95 -5.05
C SER A 93 8.24 10.79 -3.53
N LEU A 94 9.08 9.89 -3.02
CA LEU A 94 9.05 9.47 -1.62
C LEU A 94 9.24 10.61 -0.62
N GLU A 95 10.27 11.44 -0.84
CA GLU A 95 10.59 12.52 0.09
C GLU A 95 9.49 13.60 0.10
N LEU A 96 8.98 13.97 -1.09
CA LEU A 96 7.85 14.90 -1.20
C LEU A 96 6.61 14.39 -0.46
N VAL A 97 6.29 13.10 -0.58
CA VAL A 97 5.15 12.49 0.11
C VAL A 97 5.38 12.44 1.63
N LYS A 98 6.59 12.15 2.09
CA LYS A 98 6.93 12.15 3.53
C LYS A 98 6.77 13.53 4.15
N ASP A 99 7.25 14.57 3.47
CA ASP A 99 7.14 15.95 3.93
C ASP A 99 5.68 16.39 4.00
N ALA A 100 4.91 16.14 2.94
CA ALA A 100 3.48 16.46 2.92
C ALA A 100 2.68 15.70 4.00
N LEU A 101 3.05 14.43 4.28
CA LEU A 101 2.46 13.67 5.38
C LEU A 101 2.83 14.25 6.76
N HIS A 102 4.05 14.75 6.91
CA HIS A 102 4.47 15.42 8.13
C HIS A 102 3.59 16.66 8.37
N ASP A 103 3.46 17.52 7.37
CA ASP A 103 2.67 18.76 7.44
C ASP A 103 1.19 18.48 7.69
N ASP A 104 0.63 17.47 7.02
CA ASP A 104 -0.76 17.04 7.23
C ASP A 104 -1.02 16.65 8.69
N ARG A 105 -0.11 15.87 9.30
CA ARG A 105 -0.22 15.45 10.70
C ARG A 105 -0.12 16.65 11.65
N GLN A 106 0.75 17.63 11.39
CA GLN A 106 0.83 18.82 12.23
C GLN A 106 -0.44 19.68 12.11
N GLY A 107 -0.91 19.93 10.89
CA GLY A 107 -2.15 20.67 10.64
C GLY A 107 -3.37 20.00 11.29
N ALA A 108 -3.45 18.66 11.25
CA ALA A 108 -4.53 17.92 11.88
C ALA A 108 -4.53 18.06 13.41
N LYS A 109 -3.34 18.08 14.05
CA LYS A 109 -3.22 18.31 15.49
C LYS A 109 -3.70 19.69 15.90
N VAL A 110 -3.27 20.74 15.19
CA VAL A 110 -3.69 22.12 15.48
C VAL A 110 -5.21 22.26 15.36
N ARG A 111 -5.81 21.81 14.24
CA ARG A 111 -7.26 21.83 14.03
C ARG A 111 -8.03 21.05 15.09
N ARG A 112 -7.46 19.98 15.65
CA ARG A 112 -8.07 19.18 16.71
C ARG A 112 -8.07 19.94 18.05
N LEU A 113 -6.95 20.59 18.39
CA LEU A 113 -6.83 21.40 19.61
C LEU A 113 -7.81 22.58 19.59
N GLU A 114 -7.85 23.34 18.49
CA GLU A 114 -8.79 24.46 18.33
C GLU A 114 -10.26 24.03 18.47
N LYS A 115 -10.61 22.84 17.97
CA LYS A 115 -11.97 22.29 18.11
C LYS A 115 -12.27 21.86 19.54
N MET A 116 -11.28 21.44 20.32
CA MET A 116 -11.45 21.09 21.73
C MET A 116 -11.63 22.35 22.59
N GLU A 117 -10.85 23.40 22.33
CA GLU A 117 -10.98 24.69 23.01
C GLU A 117 -12.34 25.36 22.75
N LYS A 118 -12.85 25.30 21.51
CA LYS A 118 -14.18 25.87 21.16
C LYS A 118 -15.36 25.10 21.77
N ARG A 119 -15.14 23.92 22.33
CA ARG A 119 -16.17 23.06 22.94
C ARG A 119 -16.12 23.07 24.47
N ALA A 120 -15.09 23.67 25.06
CA ALA A 120 -14.96 23.90 26.50
C ALA A 120 -15.62 25.23 26.88
#